data_AF-A0A830DHZ0-F1
#
_entry.id   AF-A0A830DHZ0-F1
#
_cell.length_a   1.000
_cell.length_b   1.000
_cell.length_c   1.000
_cell.angle_alpha   90.00
_cell.angle_beta   90.00
_cell.angle_gamma   90.00
#
_symmetry.space_group_name_H-M   'P 1'
#
loop_
_entity.id
_entity.type
_entity.pdbx_description
1 polymer ?
#
loop_
_entity_poly.entity_id
_entity_poly.type
_entity_poly.pdbx_seq_one_letter_code
_entity_poly.pdbx_strand_id
1 'polypeptide(L)'
;MITGGYEIECCHVYFVARRNVLDESLHKIGFEKHSIDDVHKMNWETLEREIESWIRIFKQFTTVHFINERKLSDAVFFDHPKISENLFGTLSHGVVIQLLNFAQAVVLTKRAAEKLFKFIDVYEVVRDVATIDEMFPEVMATQIKTEASMIRSRLGEAMILIFTELENSIKADSGKSQVPGGAVHPLTKYTMNYLEYACEYKNTLEQVFREHQKIERADSHNEPSKQSPFTAQITKVLDLLDSNIEGKAKLYKDPALSSIFMMNNGRYMLKKIKGNELNSLIGDTWYRRKSSDIRQYHKGYQRETWGKLLHCLHPEGLTVNGKVMKPALKERFKSFNAMFDEIHKTQSSWVVGDEQLQSELRVSISNMVIPAYRSFLGRYSQTFTPGRQTEKYVKFQAEDIETYIDELFDGTATPMGRKKQ
;
A
#
# COMPACT_ATOMS: atom_id res chain seq x y z
N MET A 1 12.36 49.73 39.52
CA MET A 1 13.59 48.89 39.61
C MET A 1 14.61 49.32 38.58
N ILE A 2 14.26 49.33 37.28
CA ILE A 2 15.18 49.74 36.19
C ILE A 2 15.68 51.18 36.36
N THR A 3 14.80 52.15 36.58
CA THR A 3 15.18 53.55 36.87
C THR A 3 16.04 53.73 38.13
N GLY A 4 16.02 52.74 39.04
CA GLY A 4 16.84 52.72 40.26
C GLY A 4 18.17 51.99 40.09
N GLY A 5 18.55 51.58 38.87
CA GLY A 5 19.81 50.89 38.57
C GLY A 5 19.78 49.36 38.74
N TYR A 6 18.63 48.77 39.08
CA TYR A 6 18.47 47.33 39.32
C TYR A 6 17.88 46.60 38.10
N GLU A 7 18.38 46.90 36.90
CA GLU A 7 17.89 46.32 35.65
C GLU A 7 18.13 44.80 35.61
N ILE A 8 19.35 44.37 35.96
CA ILE A 8 19.76 42.96 35.88
C ILE A 8 18.91 42.10 36.82
N GLU A 9 18.70 42.55 38.06
CA GLU A 9 17.88 41.84 39.05
C GLU A 9 16.41 41.79 38.61
N CYS A 10 15.89 42.88 38.05
CA CYS A 10 14.52 42.93 37.52
C CYS A 10 14.32 41.90 36.39
N CYS A 11 15.24 41.90 35.42
CA CYS A 11 15.24 40.95 34.31
C CYS A 11 15.39 39.50 34.78
N HIS A 12 16.26 39.26 35.75
CA HIS A 12 16.50 37.92 36.29
C HIS A 12 15.26 37.36 37.02
N VAL A 13 14.64 38.16 37.88
CA VAL A 13 13.42 37.75 38.62
C VAL A 13 12.28 37.47 37.64
N TYR A 14 12.08 38.33 36.64
CA TYR A 14 11.08 38.10 35.59
C TYR A 14 11.36 36.79 34.86
N PHE A 15 12.61 36.61 34.39
CA PHE A 15 13.01 35.43 33.62
C PHE A 15 12.76 34.12 34.41
N VAL A 16 13.21 34.04 35.66
CA VAL A 16 13.04 32.83 36.49
C VAL A 16 11.56 32.54 36.73
N ALA A 17 10.76 33.56 37.05
CA ALA A 17 9.33 33.40 37.30
C ALA A 17 8.60 32.91 36.04
N ARG A 18 8.85 33.54 34.89
CA ARG A 18 8.20 33.16 33.62
C ARG A 18 8.65 31.80 33.10
N ARG A 19 9.94 31.46 33.24
CA ARG A 19 10.44 30.12 32.88
C ARG A 19 9.71 29.03 33.66
N ASN A 20 9.54 29.20 34.97
CA ASN A 20 8.83 28.22 35.79
C ASN A 20 7.36 28.07 35.36
N VAL A 21 6.69 29.18 35.00
CA VAL A 21 5.31 29.13 34.49
C VAL A 21 5.20 28.42 33.15
N LEU A 22 6.17 28.63 32.25
CA LEU A 22 6.22 27.93 30.95
C LEU A 22 6.50 26.43 31.13
N ASP A 23 7.43 26.07 32.02
CA ASP A 23 7.73 24.67 32.39
C ASP A 23 6.52 23.98 33.02
N GLU A 24 5.81 24.64 33.93
CA GLU A 24 4.55 24.13 34.50
C GLU A 24 3.47 23.97 33.44
N SER A 25 3.41 24.89 32.46
CA SER A 25 2.45 24.82 31.36
C SER A 25 2.75 23.62 30.45
N LEU A 26 4.02 23.37 30.12
CA LEU A 26 4.45 22.17 29.39
C LEU A 26 4.03 20.90 30.13
N HIS A 27 4.30 20.82 31.44
CA HIS A 27 3.91 19.67 32.25
C HIS A 27 2.38 19.48 32.31
N LYS A 28 1.60 20.56 32.48
CA LYS A 28 0.13 20.50 32.53
C LYS A 28 -0.51 20.02 31.22
N ILE A 29 0.13 20.30 30.08
CA ILE A 29 -0.34 19.86 28.76
C ILE A 29 0.14 18.43 28.45
N GLY A 30 0.96 17.85 29.33
CA GLY A 30 1.44 16.47 29.24
C GLY A 30 2.75 16.33 28.48
N PHE A 31 3.60 17.37 28.44
CA PHE A 31 4.96 17.22 27.93
C PHE A 31 5.86 16.59 29.00
N GLU A 32 6.33 15.37 28.77
CA GLU A 32 7.35 14.74 29.59
C GLU A 32 8.74 15.00 29.01
N LYS A 33 9.68 15.45 29.86
CA LYS A 33 11.08 15.67 29.45
C LYS A 33 11.78 14.31 29.36
N HIS A 34 11.75 13.70 28.18
CA HIS A 34 12.46 12.46 27.91
C HIS A 34 13.90 12.73 27.47
N SER A 35 14.86 11.95 27.97
CA SER A 35 16.20 11.92 27.40
C SER A 35 16.21 11.16 26.07
N ILE A 36 17.27 11.34 25.28
CA ILE A 36 17.46 10.58 24.03
C ILE A 36 17.45 9.07 24.30
N ASP A 37 18.05 8.64 25.41
CA ASP A 37 18.11 7.23 25.80
C ASP A 37 16.74 6.67 26.18
N ASP A 38 15.91 7.46 26.87
CA ASP A 38 14.54 7.07 27.21
C ASP A 38 13.71 6.84 25.94
N VAL A 39 13.72 7.80 25.02
CA VAL A 39 13.00 7.71 23.73
C VAL A 39 13.50 6.52 22.90
N HIS A 40 14.79 6.24 22.92
CA HIS A 40 15.36 5.11 22.18
C HIS A 40 14.90 3.75 22.74
N LYS A 41 14.68 3.65 24.05
CA LYS A 41 14.24 2.42 24.74
C LYS A 41 12.72 2.24 24.78
N MET A 42 11.95 3.28 24.44
CA MET A 42 10.49 3.21 24.41
C MET A 42 9.97 2.19 23.40
N ASN A 43 8.89 1.51 23.77
CA ASN A 43 8.12 0.73 22.82
C ASN A 43 7.43 1.66 21.80
N TRP A 44 7.08 1.12 20.64
CA TRP A 44 6.51 1.92 19.55
C TRP A 44 5.14 2.53 19.90
N GLU A 45 4.25 1.77 20.54
CA GLU A 45 2.89 2.23 20.87
C GLU A 45 2.88 3.41 21.87
N THR A 46 3.83 3.44 22.80
CA THR A 46 4.04 4.58 23.70
C THR A 46 4.67 5.74 22.94
N LEU A 47 5.71 5.49 22.14
CA LEU A 47 6.37 6.55 21.38
C LEU A 47 5.41 7.24 20.39
N GLU A 48 4.54 6.48 19.75
CA GLU A 48 3.51 7.00 18.84
C GLU A 48 2.58 8.00 19.55
N ARG A 49 2.12 7.66 20.75
CA ARG A 49 1.28 8.55 21.59
C ARG A 49 2.04 9.79 22.05
N GLU A 50 3.32 9.64 22.40
CA GLU A 50 4.17 10.78 22.77
C GLU A 50 4.41 11.72 21.57
N ILE A 51 4.57 11.18 20.36
CA ILE A 51 4.67 12.00 19.13
C ILE A 51 3.38 12.79 18.91
N GLU A 52 2.21 12.17 19.06
CA GLU A 52 0.92 12.88 18.92
C GLU A 52 0.74 13.97 19.97
N SER A 53 1.10 13.69 21.22
CA SER A 53 1.11 14.66 22.31
C SER A 53 2.06 15.82 21.96
N TRP A 54 3.29 15.50 21.54
CA TRP A 54 4.30 16.47 21.15
C TRP A 54 3.83 17.36 19.99
N ILE A 55 3.21 16.81 18.95
CA ILE A 55 2.65 17.60 17.83
C ILE A 55 1.62 18.61 18.34
N ARG A 56 0.71 18.19 19.23
CA ARG A 56 -0.30 19.07 19.83
C ARG A 56 0.35 20.17 20.67
N ILE A 57 1.29 19.80 21.53
CA ILE A 57 2.03 20.73 22.40
C ILE A 57 2.77 21.75 21.55
N PHE A 58 3.50 21.30 20.54
CA PHE A 58 4.26 22.15 19.64
C PHE A 58 3.36 23.22 19.00
N LYS A 59 2.24 22.79 18.39
CA LYS A 59 1.26 23.69 17.79
C LYS A 59 0.65 24.67 18.79
N GLN A 60 0.33 24.21 20.00
CA GLN A 60 -0.24 25.08 21.04
C GLN A 60 0.75 26.14 21.50
N PHE A 61 2.03 25.80 21.63
CA PHE A 61 3.06 26.75 22.03
C PHE A 61 3.30 27.83 20.98
N THR A 62 3.40 27.43 19.71
CA THR A 62 3.64 28.36 18.61
C THR A 62 2.45 29.28 18.33
N THR A 63 1.22 28.78 18.47
CA THR A 63 0.01 29.55 18.13
C THR A 63 -0.59 30.33 19.30
N VAL A 64 -0.33 29.94 20.56
CA VAL A 64 -0.98 30.54 21.73
C VAL A 64 0.02 31.02 22.76
N HIS A 65 0.88 30.14 23.29
CA HIS A 65 1.71 30.48 24.45
C HIS A 65 2.75 31.54 24.13
N PHE A 66 3.46 31.43 23.00
CA PHE A 66 4.46 32.43 22.63
C PHE A 66 3.84 33.78 22.31
N ILE A 67 2.64 33.82 21.71
CA ILE A 67 1.93 35.09 21.47
C ILE A 67 1.56 35.77 22.80
N ASN A 68 1.07 34.99 23.77
CA ASN A 68 0.69 35.52 25.08
C ASN A 68 1.91 35.95 25.89
N GLU A 69 3.01 35.19 25.84
CA GLU A 69 4.26 35.56 26.51
C GLU A 69 4.85 36.84 25.90
N ARG A 70 4.78 37.01 24.58
CA ARG A 70 5.21 38.25 23.92
C ARG A 70 4.42 39.45 24.43
N LYS A 71 3.09 39.36 24.42
CA LYS A 71 2.20 40.42 24.93
C LYS A 71 2.48 40.77 26.39
N LEU A 72 2.73 39.76 27.23
CA LEU A 72 3.04 39.97 28.64
C LEU A 72 4.38 40.68 28.83
N SER A 73 5.42 40.21 28.13
CA SER A 73 6.74 40.83 28.17
C SER A 73 6.68 42.29 27.71
N ASP A 74 5.98 42.57 26.62
CA ASP A 74 5.81 43.91 26.07
C ASP A 74 5.01 44.82 27.02
N ALA A 75 4.03 44.28 27.76
CA ALA A 75 3.28 45.03 28.76
C ALA A 75 4.12 45.35 30.02
N VAL A 76 4.96 44.42 30.48
CA VAL A 76 5.79 44.61 31.69
C VAL A 76 6.97 45.54 31.42
N PHE A 77 7.56 45.46 30.23
CA PHE A 77 8.73 46.25 29.82
C PHE A 77 8.37 47.26 28.71
N PHE A 78 7.19 47.89 28.80
CA PHE A 78 6.65 48.81 27.79
C PHE A 78 7.64 49.93 27.41
N ASP A 79 8.28 50.54 28.40
CA ASP A 79 9.27 51.61 28.19
C ASP A 79 10.66 51.08 27.76
N HIS A 80 10.85 49.77 27.75
CA HIS A 80 12.12 49.11 27.44
C HIS A 80 11.95 47.95 26.41
N PRO A 81 11.60 48.25 25.14
CA PRO A 81 11.26 47.23 24.14
C PRO A 81 12.37 46.21 23.87
N LYS A 82 13.64 46.63 23.90
CA LYS A 82 14.79 45.73 23.71
C LYS A 82 14.94 44.71 24.84
N ILE A 83 14.63 45.13 26.08
CA ILE A 83 14.64 44.23 27.24
C ILE A 83 13.50 43.22 27.09
N SER A 84 12.30 43.67 26.72
CA SER A 84 11.16 42.80 26.43
C SER A 84 11.51 41.74 25.38
N GLU A 85 12.00 42.19 24.22
CA GLU A 85 12.31 41.33 23.09
C GLU A 85 13.36 40.27 23.46
N ASN A 86 14.41 40.66 24.18
CA ASN A 86 15.46 39.73 24.60
C ASN A 86 14.98 38.71 25.63
N LEU A 87 14.18 39.14 26.63
CA LEU A 87 13.63 38.25 27.65
C LEU A 87 12.65 37.25 27.04
N PHE A 88 11.71 37.74 26.21
CA PHE A 88 10.79 36.89 25.45
C PHE A 88 11.56 35.90 24.57
N GLY A 89 12.52 36.39 23.79
CA GLY A 89 13.31 35.59 22.87
C GLY A 89 14.05 34.48 23.60
N THR A 90 14.75 34.80 24.68
CA THR A 90 15.51 33.81 25.46
C THR A 90 14.61 32.74 26.08
N LEU A 91 13.47 33.13 26.65
CA LEU A 91 12.50 32.20 27.25
C LEU A 91 11.91 31.24 26.20
N SER A 92 11.36 31.80 25.12
CA SER A 92 10.71 31.03 24.07
C SER A 92 11.71 30.17 23.30
N HIS A 93 12.94 30.65 23.09
CA HIS A 93 14.03 29.89 22.47
C HIS A 93 14.35 28.63 23.29
N GLY A 94 14.47 28.74 24.62
CA GLY A 94 14.70 27.58 25.49
C GLY A 94 13.62 26.50 25.35
N VAL A 95 12.35 26.91 25.25
CA VAL A 95 11.22 25.99 25.05
C VAL A 95 11.27 25.33 23.66
N VAL A 96 11.52 26.10 22.59
CA VAL A 96 11.62 25.56 21.23
C VAL A 96 12.74 24.54 21.12
N ILE A 97 13.92 24.84 21.66
CA ILE A 97 15.05 23.90 21.67
C ILE A 97 14.69 22.62 22.43
N GLN A 98 13.99 22.72 23.57
CA GLN A 98 13.53 21.55 24.31
C GLN A 98 12.57 20.68 23.48
N LEU A 99 11.65 21.29 22.73
CA LEU A 99 10.74 20.58 21.84
C LEU A 99 11.48 19.95 20.65
N LEU A 100 12.46 20.65 20.06
CA LEU A 100 13.28 20.12 18.97
C LEU A 100 14.17 18.94 19.43
N ASN A 101 14.66 18.96 20.67
CA ASN A 101 15.41 17.83 21.24
C ASN A 101 14.61 16.53 21.27
N PHE A 102 13.29 16.61 21.53
CA PHE A 102 12.42 15.43 21.44
C PHE A 102 12.33 14.92 19.99
N ALA A 103 12.10 15.81 19.01
CA ALA A 103 12.09 15.42 17.60
C ALA A 103 13.44 14.80 17.17
N GLN A 104 14.56 15.33 17.67
CA GLN A 104 15.89 14.79 17.45
C GLN A 104 16.05 13.39 18.06
N ALA A 105 15.47 13.12 19.23
CA ALA A 105 15.45 11.80 19.83
C ALA A 105 14.61 10.80 19.02
N VAL A 106 13.44 11.23 18.50
CA VAL A 106 12.57 10.40 17.63
C VAL A 106 13.31 9.95 16.38
N VAL A 107 14.06 10.85 15.74
CA VAL A 107 14.90 10.57 14.56
C VAL A 107 15.95 9.49 14.81
N LEU A 108 16.48 9.42 16.03
CA LEU A 108 17.50 8.46 16.43
C LEU A 108 16.95 7.06 16.73
N THR A 109 15.64 6.89 16.72
CA THR A 109 15.05 5.56 16.91
C THR A 109 15.26 4.67 15.70
N LYS A 110 15.24 3.35 15.92
CA LYS A 110 15.38 2.37 14.83
C LYS A 110 14.30 2.60 13.78
N ARG A 111 14.70 2.72 12.52
CA ARG A 111 13.81 2.83 11.35
C ARG A 111 13.01 1.54 11.16
N ALA A 112 11.75 1.70 10.77
CA ALA A 112 10.87 0.61 10.37
C ALA A 112 9.73 1.19 9.52
N ALA A 113 9.07 0.35 8.73
CA ALA A 113 8.04 0.78 7.77
C ALA A 113 6.85 1.46 8.48
N GLU A 114 6.40 0.89 9.60
CA GLU A 114 5.30 1.43 10.41
C GLU A 114 5.58 2.84 10.96
N LYS A 115 6.85 3.24 11.07
CA LYS A 115 7.23 4.56 11.60
C LYS A 115 7.18 5.68 10.57
N LEU A 116 7.06 5.35 9.28
CA LEU A 116 7.11 6.34 8.20
C LEU A 116 6.14 7.50 8.45
N PHE A 117 4.89 7.19 8.78
CA PHE A 117 3.83 8.19 8.89
C PHE A 117 4.07 9.15 10.05
N LYS A 118 4.47 8.65 11.21
CA LYS A 118 4.82 9.52 12.36
C LYS A 118 6.09 10.32 12.11
N PHE A 119 7.05 9.78 11.36
CA PHE A 119 8.21 10.58 10.92
C PHE A 119 7.78 11.72 10.00
N ILE A 120 6.79 11.50 9.12
CA ILE A 120 6.23 12.56 8.27
C ILE A 120 5.53 13.61 9.12
N ASP A 121 4.69 13.20 10.08
CA ASP A 121 4.01 14.14 10.97
C ASP A 121 5.01 15.04 11.73
N VAL A 122 6.10 14.46 12.25
CA VAL A 122 7.19 15.23 12.90
C VAL A 122 7.89 16.13 11.90
N TYR A 123 8.18 15.64 10.69
CA TYR A 123 8.84 16.44 9.64
C TYR A 123 8.00 17.67 9.25
N GLU A 124 6.68 17.53 9.16
CA GLU A 124 5.77 18.64 8.85
C GLU A 124 5.77 19.68 9.97
N VAL A 125 5.69 19.26 11.23
CA VAL A 125 5.77 20.20 12.36
C VAL A 125 7.11 20.94 12.36
N VAL A 126 8.23 20.23 12.17
CA VAL A 126 9.58 20.84 12.14
C VAL A 126 9.75 21.74 10.91
N ARG A 127 9.16 21.42 9.76
CA ARG A 127 9.13 22.30 8.57
C ARG A 127 8.50 23.64 8.90
N ASP A 128 7.37 23.59 9.58
CA ASP A 128 6.54 24.76 9.79
C ASP A 128 7.11 25.64 10.94
N VAL A 129 8.13 25.17 11.68
CA VAL A 129 8.91 25.99 12.64
C VAL A 129 9.57 27.19 11.97
N ALA A 130 9.97 27.06 10.70
CA ALA A 130 10.53 28.18 9.94
C ALA A 130 9.55 29.33 9.72
N THR A 131 8.26 29.16 10.05
CA THR A 131 7.27 30.25 10.00
C THR A 131 7.28 31.14 11.26
N ILE A 132 8.01 30.74 12.31
CA ILE A 132 8.09 31.46 13.59
C ILE A 132 9.20 32.55 13.54
N ASP A 133 9.80 32.76 12.38
CA ASP A 133 10.92 33.68 12.15
C ASP A 133 10.66 35.09 12.64
N GLU A 134 9.45 35.62 12.44
CA GLU A 134 9.09 36.99 12.80
C GLU A 134 8.95 37.20 14.31
N MET A 135 8.92 36.12 15.10
CA MET A 135 8.74 36.22 16.56
C MET A 135 10.05 36.38 17.31
N PHE A 136 11.18 35.97 16.72
CA PHE A 136 12.46 35.86 17.42
C PHE A 136 13.51 36.87 16.93
N PRO A 137 14.44 37.31 17.80
CA PRO A 137 15.65 38.00 17.35
C PRO A 137 16.43 37.18 16.32
N GLU A 138 17.04 37.84 15.34
CA GLU A 138 17.69 37.21 14.18
C GLU A 138 18.66 36.08 14.55
N VAL A 139 19.49 36.28 15.58
CA VAL A 139 20.46 35.28 16.05
C VAL A 139 19.77 34.01 16.55
N MET A 140 18.70 34.14 17.34
CA MET A 140 17.94 33.00 17.89
C MET A 140 17.13 32.30 16.80
N ALA A 141 16.50 33.07 15.90
CA ALA A 141 15.79 32.54 14.74
C ALA A 141 16.74 31.70 13.88
N THR A 142 17.96 32.18 13.65
CA THR A 142 18.98 31.46 12.88
C THR A 142 19.36 30.13 13.55
N GLN A 143 19.56 30.11 14.87
CA GLN A 143 19.85 28.87 15.61
C GLN A 143 18.71 27.85 15.49
N ILE A 144 17.46 28.28 15.72
CA ILE A 144 16.28 27.43 15.58
C ILE A 144 16.19 26.85 14.16
N LYS A 145 16.41 27.67 13.12
CA LYS A 145 16.42 27.21 11.72
C LYS A 145 17.49 26.16 11.46
N THR A 146 18.70 26.36 11.96
CA THR A 146 19.79 25.41 11.77
C THR A 146 19.44 24.06 12.41
N GLU A 147 18.97 24.05 13.65
CA GLU A 147 18.54 22.83 14.35
C GLU A 147 17.36 22.15 13.64
N ALA A 148 16.32 22.90 13.29
CA ALA A 148 15.16 22.38 12.57
C ALA A 148 15.55 21.80 11.19
N SER A 149 16.46 22.45 10.47
CA SER A 149 16.96 21.98 9.18
C SER A 149 17.77 20.69 9.32
N MET A 150 18.60 20.55 10.36
CA MET A 150 19.34 19.32 10.62
C MET A 150 18.39 18.15 10.94
N ILE A 151 17.40 18.37 11.80
CA ILE A 151 16.39 17.35 12.14
C ILE A 151 15.60 16.95 10.89
N ARG A 152 15.15 17.92 10.09
CA ARG A 152 14.44 17.67 8.81
C ARG A 152 15.26 16.85 7.84
N SER A 153 16.54 17.20 7.65
CA SER A 153 17.42 16.46 6.75
C SER A 153 17.55 15.00 7.16
N ARG A 154 17.70 14.74 8.46
CA ARG A 154 17.81 13.38 9.00
C ARG A 154 16.50 12.60 8.94
N LEU A 155 15.37 13.26 9.18
CA LEU A 155 14.03 12.68 8.96
C LEU A 155 13.84 12.30 7.50
N GLY A 156 14.16 13.21 6.57
CA GLY A 156 14.06 12.96 5.14
C GLY A 156 14.90 11.78 4.69
N GLU A 157 16.16 11.71 5.14
CA GLU A 157 17.04 10.57 4.91
C GLU A 157 16.45 9.26 5.47
N ALA A 158 15.92 9.29 6.70
CA ALA A 158 15.30 8.12 7.31
C ALA A 158 14.09 7.61 6.50
N MET A 159 13.23 8.51 5.99
CA MET A 159 12.09 8.16 5.14
C MET A 159 12.52 7.49 3.84
N ILE A 160 13.54 8.04 3.18
CA ILE A 160 14.06 7.49 1.91
C ILE A 160 14.65 6.10 2.13
N LEU A 161 15.36 5.92 3.24
CA LEU A 161 15.90 4.63 3.62
C LEU A 161 14.80 3.61 3.98
N ILE A 162 13.68 4.03 4.58
CA ILE A 162 12.51 3.16 4.78
C ILE A 162 11.96 2.66 3.44
N PHE A 163 11.84 3.54 2.43
CA PHE A 163 11.43 3.10 1.08
C PHE A 163 12.46 2.17 0.44
N THR A 164 13.76 2.39 0.69
CA THR A 164 14.84 1.52 0.20
C THR A 164 14.80 0.14 0.87
N GLU A 165 14.53 0.08 2.18
CA GLU A 165 14.32 -1.16 2.91
C GLU A 165 13.08 -1.91 2.42
N LEU A 166 11.98 -1.20 2.10
CA LEU A 166 10.80 -1.79 1.47
C LEU A 166 11.14 -2.44 0.12
N GLU A 167 11.88 -1.74 -0.75
CA GLU A 167 12.32 -2.32 -2.02
C GLU A 167 13.17 -3.59 -1.81
N ASN A 168 14.11 -3.54 -0.88
CA ASN A 168 14.99 -4.67 -0.59
C ASN A 168 14.22 -5.85 0.00
N SER A 169 13.23 -5.58 0.85
CA SER A 169 12.31 -6.59 1.38
C SER A 169 11.51 -7.27 0.27
N ILE A 170 10.95 -6.50 -0.67
CA ILE A 170 10.23 -7.04 -1.83
C ILE A 170 11.16 -7.89 -2.72
N LYS A 171 12.40 -7.45 -2.96
CA LYS A 171 13.38 -8.23 -3.73
C LYS A 171 13.80 -9.51 -3.03
N ALA A 172 13.98 -9.46 -1.71
CA ALA A 172 14.41 -10.58 -0.89
C ALA A 172 13.30 -11.62 -0.63
N ASP A 173 12.02 -11.23 -0.80
CA ASP A 173 10.86 -12.11 -0.64
C ASP A 173 10.76 -13.16 -1.74
N SER A 174 11.68 -14.13 -1.69
CA SER A 174 11.85 -15.26 -2.60
C SER A 174 11.05 -16.49 -2.17
N GLY A 175 9.95 -16.28 -1.42
CA GLY A 175 9.12 -17.33 -0.84
C GLY A 175 8.91 -18.51 -1.81
N LYS A 176 9.38 -19.69 -1.41
CA LYS A 176 9.37 -20.90 -2.25
C LYS A 176 8.02 -21.61 -2.27
N SER A 177 7.06 -21.17 -1.44
CA SER A 177 5.74 -21.77 -1.34
C SER A 177 4.74 -21.05 -2.25
N GLN A 178 3.97 -21.85 -2.99
CA GLN A 178 2.80 -21.37 -3.73
C GLN A 178 1.72 -20.94 -2.74
N VAL A 179 0.93 -19.93 -3.11
CA VAL A 179 -0.29 -19.59 -2.36
C VAL A 179 -1.36 -20.62 -2.73
N PRO A 180 -1.91 -21.37 -1.76
CA PRO A 180 -2.94 -22.37 -2.05
C PRO A 180 -4.11 -21.74 -2.82
N GLY A 181 -4.59 -22.45 -3.85
CA GLY A 181 -5.70 -22.00 -4.68
C GLY A 181 -5.44 -20.76 -5.53
N GLY A 182 -4.21 -20.22 -5.57
CA GLY A 182 -3.87 -19.07 -6.39
C GLY A 182 -4.40 -17.74 -5.86
N ALA A 183 -4.73 -17.64 -4.57
CA ALA A 183 -5.24 -16.41 -3.97
C ALA A 183 -4.24 -15.23 -4.04
N VAL A 184 -4.71 -14.02 -3.70
CA VAL A 184 -3.85 -12.82 -3.62
C VAL A 184 -2.72 -13.04 -2.61
N HIS A 185 -1.49 -12.74 -3.01
CA HIS A 185 -0.31 -12.92 -2.18
C HIS A 185 -0.27 -11.89 -1.04
N PRO A 186 0.13 -12.26 0.20
CA PRO A 186 0.24 -11.33 1.32
C PRO A 186 1.12 -10.11 1.04
N LEU A 187 2.27 -10.32 0.38
CA LEU A 187 3.14 -9.22 -0.10
C LEU A 187 2.37 -8.19 -0.94
N THR A 188 1.54 -8.62 -1.89
CA THR A 188 0.72 -7.71 -2.69
C THR A 188 -0.24 -6.92 -1.84
N LYS A 189 -0.90 -7.55 -0.86
CA LYS A 189 -1.79 -6.83 0.08
C LYS A 189 -1.03 -5.79 0.89
N TYR A 190 0.07 -6.20 1.51
CA TYR A 190 0.91 -5.36 2.35
C TYR A 190 1.44 -4.14 1.57
N THR A 191 2.13 -4.38 0.45
CA THR A 191 2.75 -3.32 -0.33
C THR A 191 1.71 -2.35 -0.88
N MET A 192 0.59 -2.84 -1.44
CA MET A 192 -0.43 -1.94 -1.99
C MET A 192 -1.10 -1.09 -0.91
N ASN A 193 -1.41 -1.67 0.27
CA ASN A 193 -1.97 -0.90 1.38
C ASN A 193 -0.97 0.14 1.89
N TYR A 194 0.31 -0.24 2.01
CA TYR A 194 1.37 0.69 2.43
C TYR A 194 1.52 1.87 1.47
N LEU A 195 1.53 1.62 0.17
CA LEU A 195 1.61 2.68 -0.85
C LEU A 195 0.36 3.56 -0.88
N GLU A 196 -0.82 2.98 -0.67
CA GLU A 196 -2.07 3.73 -0.57
C GLU A 196 -1.99 4.76 0.57
N TYR A 197 -1.62 4.34 1.78
CA TYR A 197 -1.42 5.26 2.91
C TYR A 197 -0.29 6.27 2.67
N ALA A 198 0.83 5.86 2.09
CA ALA A 198 1.93 6.78 1.77
C ALA A 198 1.50 7.88 0.78
N CYS A 199 0.56 7.60 -0.12
CA CYS A 199 0.07 8.58 -1.08
C CYS A 199 -0.79 9.68 -0.43
N GLU A 200 -1.37 9.46 0.75
CA GLU A 200 -2.04 10.53 1.52
C GLU A 200 -1.05 11.65 1.89
N TYR A 201 0.23 11.30 2.07
CA TYR A 201 1.33 12.22 2.37
C TYR A 201 2.14 12.65 1.15
N LYS A 202 1.56 12.51 -0.06
CA LYS A 202 2.18 12.81 -1.36
C LYS A 202 2.99 14.10 -1.39
N ASN A 203 2.44 15.20 -0.87
CA ASN A 203 3.08 16.52 -1.00
C ASN A 203 4.37 16.61 -0.19
N THR A 204 4.33 16.08 1.04
CA THR A 204 5.49 16.08 1.95
C THR A 204 6.54 15.08 1.48
N LEU A 205 6.13 13.88 1.05
CA LEU A 205 7.07 12.91 0.47
C LEU A 205 7.71 13.45 -0.81
N GLU A 206 6.94 14.10 -1.68
CA GLU A 206 7.50 14.72 -2.88
C GLU A 206 8.55 15.80 -2.56
N GLN A 207 8.34 16.60 -1.52
CA GLN A 207 9.34 17.54 -1.02
C GLN A 207 10.61 16.81 -0.56
N VAL A 208 10.47 15.78 0.28
CA VAL A 208 11.59 14.99 0.82
C VAL A 208 12.42 14.37 -0.29
N PHE A 209 11.78 13.71 -1.26
CA PHE A 209 12.50 13.07 -2.37
C PHE A 209 13.17 14.10 -3.30
N ARG A 210 12.58 15.29 -3.49
CA ARG A 210 13.22 16.38 -4.24
C ARG A 210 14.43 16.96 -3.52
N GLU A 211 14.34 17.15 -2.21
CA GLU A 211 15.46 17.63 -1.38
C GLU A 211 16.63 16.65 -1.46
N HIS A 212 16.37 15.35 -1.31
CA HIS A 212 17.41 14.33 -1.42
C HIS A 212 18.04 14.22 -2.81
N GLN A 213 17.22 14.27 -3.87
CA GLN A 213 17.74 14.24 -5.24
C GLN A 213 18.66 15.46 -5.53
N LYS A 214 18.38 16.63 -4.93
CA LYS A 214 19.28 17.80 -5.06
C LYS A 214 20.63 17.54 -4.38
N ILE A 215 20.63 16.87 -3.23
CA ILE A 215 21.85 16.51 -2.50
C ILE A 215 22.67 15.50 -3.32
N GLU A 216 22.06 14.41 -3.81
CA GLU A 216 22.76 13.43 -4.65
C GLU A 216 23.30 14.01 -5.97
N ARG A 217 22.63 15.04 -6.51
CA ARG A 217 23.08 15.76 -7.73
C ARG A 217 24.17 16.79 -7.46
N ALA A 218 24.29 17.33 -6.24
CA ALA A 218 25.47 18.13 -5.90
C ALA A 218 26.75 17.31 -6.10
N ASP A 219 26.64 15.98 -5.98
CA ASP A 219 27.70 15.01 -6.22
C ASP A 219 27.69 14.39 -7.63
N SER A 220 26.70 14.70 -8.50
CA SER A 220 26.57 14.11 -9.85
C SER A 220 25.90 15.01 -10.90
N HIS A 221 26.55 15.20 -12.06
CA HIS A 221 26.11 16.06 -13.19
C HIS A 221 24.95 15.49 -14.04
N ASN A 222 23.90 14.92 -13.42
CA ASN A 222 22.75 14.39 -14.16
C ASN A 222 21.64 15.44 -14.37
N GLU A 223 21.10 15.48 -15.59
CA GLU A 223 19.97 16.33 -15.98
C GLU A 223 18.70 16.06 -15.15
N PRO A 224 17.85 17.08 -14.91
CA PRO A 224 16.63 16.90 -14.15
C PRO A 224 15.64 15.99 -14.91
N SER A 225 15.29 14.86 -14.32
CA SER A 225 14.11 14.11 -14.76
C SER A 225 12.87 15.01 -14.66
N LYS A 226 12.08 15.07 -15.73
CA LYS A 226 10.78 15.77 -15.73
C LYS A 226 9.75 15.08 -14.82
N GLN A 227 9.99 13.83 -14.43
CA GLN A 227 9.10 13.06 -13.58
C GLN A 227 9.32 13.39 -12.10
N SER A 228 8.22 13.47 -11.35
CA SER A 228 8.21 13.57 -9.89
C SER A 228 9.09 12.46 -9.26
N PRO A 229 10.09 12.80 -8.42
CA PRO A 229 10.93 11.81 -7.75
C PRO A 229 10.14 10.82 -6.90
N PHE A 230 9.10 11.28 -6.19
CA PHE A 230 8.24 10.38 -5.42
C PHE A 230 7.45 9.47 -6.35
N THR A 231 6.93 9.98 -7.48
CA THR A 231 6.26 9.14 -8.48
C THR A 231 7.20 8.07 -9.03
N ALA A 232 8.46 8.40 -9.30
CA ALA A 232 9.45 7.45 -9.76
C ALA A 232 9.70 6.35 -8.70
N GLN A 233 9.77 6.74 -7.41
CA GLN A 233 9.89 5.80 -6.30
C GLN A 233 8.70 4.84 -6.22
N ILE A 234 7.47 5.36 -6.26
CA ILE A 234 6.25 4.55 -6.22
C ILE A 234 6.19 3.58 -7.40
N THR A 235 6.50 4.07 -8.62
CA THR A 235 6.53 3.23 -9.83
C THR A 235 7.54 2.10 -9.70
N LYS A 236 8.74 2.40 -9.17
CA LYS A 236 9.78 1.41 -8.91
C LYS A 236 9.33 0.33 -7.92
N VAL A 237 8.68 0.70 -6.82
CA VAL A 237 8.14 -0.28 -5.85
C VAL A 237 7.08 -1.16 -6.50
N LEU A 238 6.20 -0.60 -7.34
CA LEU A 238 5.18 -1.37 -8.05
C LEU A 238 5.77 -2.33 -9.07
N ASP A 239 6.76 -1.90 -9.86
CA ASP A 239 7.43 -2.75 -10.84
C ASP A 239 8.23 -3.88 -10.15
N LEU A 240 8.83 -3.60 -8.98
CA LEU A 240 9.48 -4.63 -8.15
C LEU A 240 8.47 -5.64 -7.59
N LEU A 241 7.34 -5.16 -7.08
CA LEU A 241 6.27 -6.02 -6.62
C LEU A 241 5.77 -6.90 -7.76
N ASP A 242 5.54 -6.32 -8.93
CA ASP A 242 5.02 -7.07 -10.07
C ASP A 242 6.00 -8.16 -10.54
N SER A 243 7.28 -7.81 -10.68
CA SER A 243 8.35 -8.75 -11.03
C SER A 243 8.48 -9.88 -10.01
N ASN A 244 8.32 -9.58 -8.71
CA ASN A 244 8.35 -10.57 -7.65
C ASN A 244 7.17 -11.55 -7.76
N ILE A 245 5.96 -11.03 -7.98
CA ILE A 245 4.76 -11.85 -8.15
C ILE A 245 4.83 -12.72 -9.41
N GLU A 246 5.37 -12.19 -10.52
CA GLU A 246 5.67 -12.99 -11.71
C GLU A 246 6.67 -14.11 -11.43
N GLY A 247 7.71 -13.83 -10.64
CA GLY A 247 8.66 -14.84 -10.17
C GLY A 247 7.98 -15.98 -9.42
N LYS A 248 7.03 -15.66 -8.54
CA LYS A 248 6.25 -16.65 -7.78
C LYS A 248 5.22 -17.39 -8.62
N ALA A 249 4.65 -16.74 -9.63
CA ALA A 249 3.73 -17.37 -10.57
C ALA A 249 4.39 -18.54 -11.31
N LYS A 250 5.71 -18.49 -11.53
CA LYS A 250 6.49 -19.58 -12.15
C LYS A 250 6.66 -20.81 -11.25
N LEU A 251 6.34 -20.70 -9.95
CA LEU A 251 6.41 -21.85 -9.05
C LEU A 251 5.24 -22.82 -9.27
N TYR A 252 4.11 -22.36 -9.80
CA TYR A 252 2.93 -23.19 -10.06
C TYR A 252 3.20 -24.21 -11.17
N LYS A 253 2.90 -25.49 -10.89
CA LYS A 253 3.02 -26.57 -11.87
C LYS A 253 1.95 -26.48 -12.96
N ASP A 254 0.76 -26.02 -12.59
CA ASP A 254 -0.35 -25.81 -13.50
C ASP A 254 -0.32 -24.37 -14.06
N PRO A 255 -0.08 -24.18 -15.37
CA PRO A 255 -0.10 -22.86 -16.00
C PRO A 255 -1.45 -22.13 -15.90
N ALA A 256 -2.57 -22.87 -15.83
CA ALA A 256 -3.89 -22.29 -15.65
C ALA A 256 -4.04 -21.69 -14.25
N LEU A 257 -3.58 -22.39 -13.22
CA LEU A 257 -3.55 -21.86 -11.85
C LEU A 257 -2.58 -20.68 -11.71
N SER A 258 -1.43 -20.72 -12.39
CA SER A 258 -0.50 -19.59 -12.48
C SER A 258 -1.18 -18.34 -13.05
N SER A 259 -2.01 -18.51 -14.09
CA SER A 259 -2.80 -17.44 -14.70
C SER A 259 -3.85 -16.88 -13.73
N ILE A 260 -4.55 -17.73 -12.98
CA ILE A 260 -5.50 -17.31 -11.93
C ILE A 260 -4.79 -16.51 -10.84
N PHE A 261 -3.64 -16.97 -10.38
CA PHE A 261 -2.81 -16.25 -9.42
C PHE A 261 -2.42 -14.86 -9.92
N MET A 262 -1.98 -14.74 -11.17
CA MET A 262 -1.64 -13.44 -11.76
C MET A 262 -2.87 -12.53 -11.90
N MET A 263 -4.03 -13.07 -12.28
CA MET A 263 -5.28 -12.30 -12.35
C MET A 263 -5.72 -11.78 -10.98
N ASN A 264 -5.66 -12.61 -9.95
CA ASN A 264 -6.02 -12.21 -8.59
C ASN A 264 -5.15 -11.06 -8.07
N ASN A 265 -3.83 -11.19 -8.17
CA ASN A 265 -2.90 -10.15 -7.73
C ASN A 265 -3.04 -8.89 -8.58
N GLY A 266 -3.14 -9.02 -9.90
CA GLY A 266 -3.34 -7.89 -10.80
C GLY A 266 -4.64 -7.13 -10.56
N ARG A 267 -5.75 -7.85 -10.35
CA ARG A 267 -7.05 -7.22 -10.02
C ARG A 267 -7.01 -6.50 -8.69
N TYR A 268 -6.38 -7.11 -7.68
CA TYR A 268 -6.20 -6.46 -6.38
C TYR A 268 -5.43 -5.14 -6.51
N MET A 269 -4.30 -5.13 -7.25
CA MET A 269 -3.53 -3.91 -7.50
C MET A 269 -4.35 -2.85 -8.23
N LEU A 270 -5.07 -3.22 -9.30
CA LEU A 270 -5.92 -2.28 -10.05
C LEU A 270 -7.01 -1.67 -9.17
N LYS A 271 -7.65 -2.47 -8.30
CA LYS A 271 -8.70 -2.00 -7.38
C LYS A 271 -8.14 -1.00 -6.37
N LYS A 272 -6.92 -1.26 -5.86
CA LYS A 272 -6.21 -0.37 -4.93
C LYS A 272 -5.70 0.92 -5.56
N ILE A 273 -5.48 0.94 -6.87
CA ILE A 273 -5.08 2.15 -7.60
C ILE A 273 -6.30 2.95 -8.07
N LYS A 274 -7.45 2.30 -8.28
CA LYS A 274 -8.60 2.96 -8.89
C LYS A 274 -9.21 4.00 -7.95
N GLY A 275 -9.21 5.27 -8.39
CA GLY A 275 -10.01 6.33 -7.77
C GLY A 275 -9.37 7.05 -6.58
N ASN A 276 -8.08 6.82 -6.31
CA ASN A 276 -7.33 7.51 -5.26
C ASN A 276 -6.10 8.26 -5.80
N GLU A 277 -5.36 8.88 -4.89
CA GLU A 277 -4.15 9.66 -5.11
C GLU A 277 -3.08 8.86 -5.85
N LEU A 278 -2.99 7.56 -5.58
CA LEU A 278 -2.08 6.63 -6.25
C LEU A 278 -2.37 6.55 -7.77
N ASN A 279 -3.64 6.61 -8.19
CA ASN A 279 -3.99 6.70 -9.62
C ASN A 279 -3.38 7.94 -10.28
N SER A 280 -3.48 9.09 -9.59
CA SER A 280 -3.00 10.36 -10.11
C SER A 280 -1.49 10.41 -10.27
N LEU A 281 -0.76 9.65 -9.44
CA LEU A 281 0.70 9.59 -9.46
C LEU A 281 1.22 8.69 -10.57
N ILE A 282 0.68 7.47 -10.69
CA ILE A 282 1.20 6.48 -11.66
C ILE A 282 0.69 6.78 -13.08
N GLY A 283 -0.53 7.27 -13.18
CA GLY A 283 -1.19 7.60 -14.44
C GLY A 283 -1.76 6.40 -15.20
N ASP A 284 -2.54 6.72 -16.23
CA ASP A 284 -3.33 5.78 -17.03
C ASP A 284 -2.48 4.69 -17.71
N THR A 285 -1.24 4.99 -18.07
CA THR A 285 -0.38 4.08 -18.86
C THR A 285 -0.14 2.77 -18.12
N TRP A 286 0.20 2.85 -16.82
CA TRP A 286 0.43 1.66 -16.00
C TRP A 286 -0.87 0.88 -15.81
N TYR A 287 -1.98 1.58 -15.52
CA TYR A 287 -3.30 0.96 -15.35
C TYR A 287 -3.72 0.19 -16.61
N ARG A 288 -3.55 0.79 -17.79
CA ARG A 288 -3.86 0.16 -19.09
C ARG A 288 -2.97 -1.05 -19.37
N ARG A 289 -1.67 -0.94 -19.10
CA ARG A 289 -0.71 -2.05 -19.21
C ARG A 289 -1.17 -3.23 -18.34
N LYS A 290 -1.35 -2.98 -17.05
CA LYS A 290 -1.74 -4.03 -16.10
C LYS A 290 -3.10 -4.66 -16.42
N SER A 291 -4.05 -3.86 -16.87
CA SER A 291 -5.34 -4.34 -17.37
C SER A 291 -5.20 -5.24 -18.61
N SER A 292 -4.25 -4.94 -19.50
CA SER A 292 -3.92 -5.78 -20.65
C SER A 292 -3.32 -7.12 -20.23
N ASP A 293 -2.42 -7.11 -19.26
CA ASP A 293 -1.77 -8.33 -18.75
C ASP A 293 -2.83 -9.27 -18.14
N ILE A 294 -3.77 -8.73 -17.35
CA ILE A 294 -4.89 -9.52 -16.80
C ILE A 294 -5.74 -10.15 -17.90
N ARG A 295 -6.04 -9.41 -18.98
CA ARG A 295 -6.76 -9.98 -20.14
C ARG A 295 -5.96 -11.09 -20.82
N GLN A 296 -4.63 -10.96 -20.88
CA GLN A 296 -3.77 -12.00 -21.44
C GLN A 296 -3.75 -13.26 -20.57
N TYR A 297 -3.67 -13.12 -19.24
CA TYR A 297 -3.77 -14.24 -18.31
C TYR A 297 -5.15 -14.92 -18.38
N HIS A 298 -6.23 -14.16 -18.54
CA HIS A 298 -7.57 -14.72 -18.75
C HIS A 298 -7.62 -15.59 -20.02
N LYS A 299 -7.14 -15.07 -21.16
CA LYS A 299 -7.05 -15.85 -22.41
C LYS A 299 -6.14 -17.08 -22.28
N GLY A 300 -5.04 -16.94 -21.53
CA GLY A 300 -4.14 -18.04 -21.20
C GLY A 300 -4.88 -19.15 -20.46
N TYR A 301 -5.52 -18.83 -19.34
CA TYR A 301 -6.35 -19.74 -18.56
C TYR A 301 -7.39 -20.47 -19.43
N GLN A 302 -8.14 -19.72 -20.26
CA GLN A 302 -9.15 -20.30 -21.14
C GLN A 302 -8.55 -21.35 -22.08
N ARG A 303 -7.42 -21.04 -22.72
CA ARG A 303 -6.75 -21.94 -23.66
C ARG A 303 -6.20 -23.18 -22.96
N GLU A 304 -5.51 -23.01 -21.83
CA GLU A 304 -4.83 -24.11 -21.13
C GLU A 304 -5.83 -25.09 -20.49
N THR A 305 -6.92 -24.59 -19.90
CA THR A 305 -7.96 -25.43 -19.27
C THR A 305 -8.99 -25.92 -20.28
N TRP A 306 -9.67 -24.99 -20.95
CA TRP A 306 -10.91 -25.29 -21.66
C TRP A 306 -10.68 -25.64 -23.13
N GLY A 307 -9.54 -25.26 -23.71
CA GLY A 307 -9.20 -25.60 -25.10
C GLY A 307 -9.22 -27.10 -25.38
N LYS A 308 -8.65 -27.91 -24.48
CA LYS A 308 -8.67 -29.39 -24.58
C LYS A 308 -10.08 -29.97 -24.45
N LEU A 309 -10.87 -29.43 -23.51
CA LEU A 309 -12.26 -29.85 -23.33
C LEU A 309 -13.09 -29.57 -24.60
N LEU A 310 -12.95 -28.38 -25.18
CA LEU A 310 -13.67 -27.98 -26.39
C LEU A 310 -13.26 -28.82 -27.61
N HIS A 311 -12.00 -29.27 -27.67
CA HIS A 311 -11.56 -30.17 -28.73
C HIS A 311 -12.33 -31.50 -28.73
N CYS A 312 -12.81 -31.97 -27.57
CA CYS A 312 -13.69 -33.16 -27.52
C CYS A 312 -15.06 -32.94 -28.15
N LEU A 313 -15.50 -31.68 -28.27
CA LEU A 313 -16.77 -31.30 -28.87
C LEU A 313 -16.64 -30.97 -30.38
N HIS A 314 -15.43 -31.11 -30.95
CA HIS A 314 -15.22 -30.85 -32.37
C HIS A 314 -15.81 -32.00 -33.23
N PRO A 315 -16.56 -31.70 -34.31
CA PRO A 315 -17.21 -32.72 -35.13
C PRO A 315 -16.25 -33.52 -36.02
N GLU A 316 -15.01 -33.04 -36.20
CA GLU A 316 -14.01 -33.68 -37.05
C GLU A 316 -13.61 -35.08 -36.52
N GLY A 317 -13.47 -36.02 -37.46
CA GLY A 317 -13.15 -37.42 -37.15
C GLY A 317 -14.33 -38.26 -36.62
N LEU A 318 -15.52 -37.67 -36.45
CA LEU A 318 -16.70 -38.39 -35.99
C LEU A 318 -17.57 -38.95 -37.12
N THR A 319 -17.38 -38.48 -38.35
CA THR A 319 -18.14 -38.92 -39.51
C THR A 319 -17.22 -39.41 -40.63
N VAL A 320 -17.48 -40.61 -41.13
CA VAL A 320 -16.81 -41.18 -42.31
C VAL A 320 -17.90 -41.53 -43.32
N ASN A 321 -17.81 -41.00 -44.54
CA ASN A 321 -18.81 -41.19 -45.61
C ASN A 321 -20.26 -40.86 -45.15
N GLY A 322 -20.42 -39.77 -44.39
CA GLY A 322 -21.74 -39.32 -43.88
C GLY A 322 -22.32 -40.16 -42.72
N LYS A 323 -21.64 -41.23 -42.28
CA LYS A 323 -22.06 -42.05 -41.14
C LYS A 323 -21.28 -41.72 -39.89
N VAL A 324 -21.97 -41.63 -38.76
CA VAL A 324 -21.37 -41.37 -37.46
C VAL A 324 -20.63 -42.62 -36.96
N MET A 325 -19.34 -42.45 -36.65
CA MET A 325 -18.49 -43.49 -36.06
C MET A 325 -18.81 -43.62 -34.56
N LYS A 326 -19.79 -44.47 -34.24
CA LYS A 326 -20.25 -44.69 -32.85
C LYS A 326 -19.13 -44.93 -31.83
N PRO A 327 -18.06 -45.71 -32.11
CA PRO A 327 -16.96 -45.88 -31.16
C PRO A 327 -16.22 -44.57 -30.86
N ALA A 328 -15.91 -43.78 -31.89
CA ALA A 328 -15.23 -42.49 -31.73
C ALA A 328 -16.12 -41.48 -30.98
N LEU A 329 -17.42 -41.46 -31.27
CA LEU A 329 -18.38 -40.60 -30.57
C LEU A 329 -18.47 -40.94 -29.09
N LYS A 330 -18.56 -42.25 -28.76
CA LYS A 330 -18.55 -42.73 -27.37
C LYS A 330 -17.30 -42.30 -26.62
N GLU A 331 -16.16 -42.33 -27.29
CA GLU A 331 -14.90 -41.90 -26.70
C GLU A 331 -14.87 -40.39 -26.46
N ARG A 332 -15.33 -39.56 -27.41
CA ARG A 332 -15.44 -38.10 -27.22
C ARG A 332 -16.28 -37.73 -26.00
N PHE A 333 -17.46 -38.35 -25.82
CA PHE A 333 -18.31 -38.12 -24.64
C PHE A 333 -17.62 -38.55 -23.34
N LYS A 334 -16.96 -39.71 -23.32
CA LYS A 334 -16.20 -40.17 -22.14
C LYS A 334 -15.05 -39.22 -21.79
N SER A 335 -14.25 -38.81 -22.77
CA SER A 335 -13.15 -37.89 -22.58
C SER A 335 -13.65 -36.53 -22.09
N PHE A 336 -14.74 -36.01 -22.67
CA PHE A 336 -15.40 -34.79 -22.20
C PHE A 336 -15.81 -34.92 -20.73
N ASN A 337 -16.54 -35.99 -20.38
CA ASN A 337 -17.04 -36.18 -19.02
C ASN A 337 -15.89 -36.25 -18.00
N ALA A 338 -14.85 -37.02 -18.32
CA ALA A 338 -13.67 -37.17 -17.45
C ALA A 338 -12.91 -35.86 -17.26
N MET A 339 -12.67 -35.12 -18.35
CA MET A 339 -11.99 -33.81 -18.28
C MET A 339 -12.82 -32.77 -17.54
N PHE A 340 -14.13 -32.72 -17.77
CA PHE A 340 -15.00 -31.77 -17.07
C PHE A 340 -15.05 -32.06 -15.57
N ASP A 341 -15.16 -33.33 -15.18
CA ASP A 341 -15.10 -33.77 -13.78
C ASP A 341 -13.77 -33.35 -13.13
N GLU A 342 -12.65 -33.55 -13.83
CA GLU A 342 -11.32 -33.20 -13.33
C GLU A 342 -11.14 -31.69 -13.19
N ILE A 343 -11.60 -30.91 -14.17
CA ILE A 343 -11.59 -29.44 -14.12
C ILE A 343 -12.41 -28.96 -12.95
N HIS A 344 -13.66 -29.41 -12.81
CA HIS A 344 -14.53 -29.00 -11.70
C HIS A 344 -13.92 -29.35 -10.35
N LYS A 345 -13.50 -30.60 -10.16
CA LYS A 345 -12.86 -31.06 -8.91
C LYS A 345 -11.65 -30.23 -8.54
N THR A 346 -10.81 -29.89 -9.52
CA THR A 346 -9.57 -29.14 -9.28
C THR A 346 -9.85 -27.67 -9.03
N GLN A 347 -10.62 -27.03 -9.92
CA GLN A 347 -10.79 -25.58 -9.95
C GLN A 347 -11.83 -25.06 -8.96
N SER A 348 -12.71 -25.91 -8.42
CA SER A 348 -13.56 -25.54 -7.27
C SER A 348 -12.72 -25.22 -6.02
N SER A 349 -11.52 -25.82 -5.89
CA SER A 349 -10.58 -25.54 -4.80
C SER A 349 -9.74 -24.28 -5.03
N TRP A 350 -9.77 -23.70 -6.23
CA TRP A 350 -9.07 -22.46 -6.52
C TRP A 350 -9.85 -21.28 -5.92
N VAL A 351 -9.18 -20.16 -5.70
CA VAL A 351 -9.74 -19.01 -4.99
C VAL A 351 -9.66 -17.79 -5.87
N VAL A 352 -10.79 -17.18 -6.20
CA VAL A 352 -10.86 -15.85 -6.81
C VAL A 352 -11.63 -14.94 -5.87
N GLY A 353 -10.91 -14.14 -5.09
CA GLY A 353 -11.50 -13.34 -4.00
C GLY A 353 -12.21 -12.05 -4.46
N ASP A 354 -12.06 -11.64 -5.71
CA ASP A 354 -12.80 -10.51 -6.27
C ASP A 354 -14.04 -11.04 -7.01
N GLU A 355 -15.23 -10.75 -6.48
CA GLU A 355 -16.51 -11.27 -6.98
C GLU A 355 -16.76 -10.88 -8.44
N GLN A 356 -16.34 -9.68 -8.85
CA GLN A 356 -16.47 -9.24 -10.23
C GLN A 356 -15.58 -10.08 -11.16
N LEU A 357 -14.29 -10.26 -10.83
CA LEU A 357 -13.42 -11.15 -11.60
C LEU A 357 -13.95 -12.59 -11.63
N GLN A 358 -14.45 -13.10 -10.51
CA GLN A 358 -15.02 -14.45 -10.42
C GLN A 358 -16.21 -14.61 -11.36
N SER A 359 -17.16 -13.67 -11.32
CA SER A 359 -18.31 -13.63 -12.22
C SER A 359 -17.89 -13.50 -13.68
N GLU A 360 -16.94 -12.61 -14.00
CA GLU A 360 -16.40 -12.44 -15.36
C GLU A 360 -15.80 -13.75 -15.90
N LEU A 361 -15.05 -14.49 -15.06
CA LEU A 361 -14.49 -15.79 -15.43
C LEU A 361 -15.58 -16.83 -15.69
N ARG A 362 -16.54 -16.99 -14.78
CA ARG A 362 -17.65 -17.95 -14.91
C ARG A 362 -18.49 -17.69 -16.16
N VAL A 363 -18.92 -16.44 -16.36
CA VAL A 363 -19.68 -16.04 -17.55
C VAL A 363 -18.88 -16.30 -18.84
N SER A 364 -17.59 -15.98 -18.84
CA SER A 364 -16.70 -16.23 -19.97
C SER A 364 -16.58 -17.71 -20.32
N ILE A 365 -16.48 -18.58 -19.31
CA ILE A 365 -16.46 -20.04 -19.48
C ILE A 365 -17.81 -20.54 -20.00
N SER A 366 -18.92 -20.15 -19.38
CA SER A 366 -20.27 -20.55 -19.76
C SER A 366 -20.57 -20.21 -21.22
N ASN A 367 -20.24 -18.98 -21.65
CA ASN A 367 -20.42 -18.51 -23.02
C ASN A 367 -19.61 -19.32 -24.06
N MET A 368 -18.55 -19.98 -23.63
CA MET A 368 -17.69 -20.78 -24.50
C MET A 368 -18.10 -22.26 -24.52
N VAL A 369 -18.38 -22.85 -23.35
CA VAL A 369 -18.61 -24.29 -23.20
C VAL A 369 -20.05 -24.67 -23.49
N ILE A 370 -21.03 -23.90 -23.00
CA ILE A 370 -22.45 -24.27 -23.09
C ILE A 370 -22.94 -24.31 -24.54
N PRO A 371 -22.68 -23.30 -25.41
CA PRO A 371 -23.13 -23.36 -26.80
C PRO A 371 -22.46 -24.51 -27.57
N ALA A 372 -21.16 -24.75 -27.34
CA ALA A 372 -20.43 -25.85 -27.97
C ALA A 372 -21.01 -27.22 -27.55
N TYR A 373 -21.30 -27.38 -26.25
CA TYR A 373 -21.87 -28.61 -25.72
C TYR A 373 -23.30 -28.85 -26.23
N ARG A 374 -24.18 -27.83 -26.19
CA ARG A 374 -25.56 -27.91 -26.71
C ARG A 374 -25.58 -28.31 -28.18
N SER A 375 -24.72 -27.70 -28.99
CA SER A 375 -24.59 -28.02 -30.42
C SER A 375 -24.14 -29.47 -30.63
N PHE A 376 -23.11 -29.91 -29.91
CA PHE A 376 -22.60 -31.27 -29.99
C PHE A 376 -23.65 -32.30 -29.55
N LEU A 377 -24.31 -32.05 -28.41
CA LEU A 377 -25.35 -32.92 -27.87
C LEU A 377 -26.55 -33.01 -28.81
N GLY A 378 -27.06 -31.87 -29.30
CA GLY A 378 -28.18 -31.84 -30.24
C GLY A 378 -27.87 -32.61 -31.53
N ARG A 379 -26.64 -32.53 -32.03
CA ARG A 379 -26.22 -33.21 -33.26
C ARG A 379 -26.06 -34.73 -33.10
N TYR A 380 -25.58 -35.20 -31.95
CA TYR A 380 -25.13 -36.60 -31.81
C TYR A 380 -25.94 -37.44 -30.81
N SER A 381 -26.74 -36.84 -29.93
CA SER A 381 -27.52 -37.56 -28.91
C SER A 381 -28.44 -38.64 -29.48
N GLN A 382 -29.10 -38.37 -30.61
CA GLN A 382 -30.00 -39.30 -31.30
C GLN A 382 -29.28 -40.54 -31.87
N THR A 383 -27.94 -40.54 -31.93
CA THR A 383 -27.14 -41.69 -32.40
C THR A 383 -27.11 -42.83 -31.36
N PHE A 384 -27.38 -42.51 -30.09
CA PHE A 384 -27.46 -43.48 -29.01
C PHE A 384 -28.85 -44.11 -28.93
N THR A 385 -28.89 -45.40 -28.61
CA THR A 385 -30.15 -46.07 -28.28
C THR A 385 -30.68 -45.51 -26.95
N PRO A 386 -31.93 -45.02 -26.89
CA PRO A 386 -32.54 -44.53 -25.65
C PRO A 386 -32.41 -45.53 -24.50
N GLY A 387 -32.25 -45.03 -23.27
CA GLY A 387 -31.99 -45.82 -22.06
C GLY A 387 -30.49 -45.97 -21.78
N ARG A 388 -30.02 -47.22 -21.67
CA ARG A 388 -28.71 -47.57 -21.09
C ARG A 388 -27.49 -46.92 -21.77
N GLN A 389 -27.53 -46.64 -23.08
CA GLN A 389 -26.39 -45.99 -23.75
C GLN A 389 -26.40 -44.48 -23.53
N THR A 390 -27.55 -43.83 -23.69
CA THR A 390 -27.68 -42.39 -23.47
C THR A 390 -27.27 -42.01 -22.04
N GLU A 391 -27.77 -42.72 -21.03
CA GLU A 391 -27.41 -42.48 -19.61
C GLU A 391 -25.92 -42.73 -19.31
N LYS A 392 -25.28 -43.64 -20.05
CA LYS A 392 -23.86 -43.98 -19.83
C LYS A 392 -22.90 -42.93 -20.41
N TYR A 393 -23.26 -42.30 -21.53
CA TYR A 393 -22.36 -41.40 -22.27
C TYR A 393 -22.73 -39.93 -22.13
N VAL A 394 -24.02 -39.61 -22.05
CA VAL A 394 -24.52 -38.24 -21.80
C VAL A 394 -24.69 -38.07 -20.29
N LYS A 395 -23.58 -37.77 -19.61
CA LYS A 395 -23.56 -37.61 -18.14
C LYS A 395 -24.21 -36.30 -17.68
N PHE A 396 -24.09 -35.25 -18.48
CA PHE A 396 -24.50 -33.89 -18.14
C PHE A 396 -25.54 -33.37 -19.15
N GLN A 397 -26.50 -32.60 -18.65
CA GLN A 397 -27.24 -31.64 -19.46
C GLN A 397 -26.50 -30.29 -19.49
N ALA A 398 -26.92 -29.40 -20.38
CA ALA A 398 -26.30 -28.09 -20.50
C ALA A 398 -26.46 -27.27 -19.20
N GLU A 399 -27.60 -27.43 -18.53
CA GLU A 399 -27.95 -26.78 -17.28
C GLU A 399 -27.12 -27.33 -16.10
N ASP A 400 -26.76 -28.63 -16.13
CA ASP A 400 -25.84 -29.20 -15.16
C ASP A 400 -24.44 -28.57 -15.29
N ILE A 401 -23.94 -28.43 -16.53
CA ILE A 401 -22.64 -27.81 -16.81
C ILE A 401 -22.60 -26.36 -16.29
N GLU A 402 -23.67 -25.60 -16.51
CA GLU A 402 -23.81 -24.23 -16.01
C GLU A 402 -23.71 -24.19 -14.48
N THR A 403 -24.46 -25.05 -13.79
CA THR A 403 -24.42 -25.17 -12.33
C THR A 403 -23.01 -25.50 -11.82
N TYR A 404 -22.30 -26.42 -12.47
CA TYR A 404 -20.92 -26.75 -12.10
C TYR A 404 -19.93 -25.61 -12.36
N ILE A 405 -20.12 -24.82 -13.43
CA ILE A 405 -19.31 -23.64 -13.69
C ILE A 405 -19.51 -22.58 -12.59
N ASP A 406 -20.74 -22.45 -12.11
CA ASP A 406 -21.09 -21.53 -11.02
C ASP A 406 -20.46 -21.90 -9.67
N GLU A 407 -19.96 -23.12 -9.49
CA GLU A 407 -19.24 -23.57 -8.28
C GLU A 407 -17.71 -23.38 -8.38
N LEU A 408 -17.18 -22.99 -9.55
CA LEU A 408 -15.74 -22.86 -9.74
C LEU A 408 -15.19 -21.65 -8.98
N PHE A 409 -13.97 -21.78 -8.43
CA PHE A 409 -13.23 -20.71 -7.75
C PHE A 409 -13.76 -20.27 -6.37
N ASP A 410 -14.66 -21.03 -5.75
CA ASP A 410 -15.18 -20.72 -4.41
C ASP A 410 -14.20 -21.06 -3.28
N GLY A 411 -13.10 -21.77 -3.57
CA GLY A 411 -12.14 -22.23 -2.57
C GLY A 411 -12.65 -23.38 -1.71
N THR A 412 -13.84 -23.90 -2.01
CA THR A 412 -14.43 -25.05 -1.31
C THR A 412 -14.07 -26.33 -2.04
N ALA A 413 -13.29 -27.20 -1.40
CA ALA A 413 -13.08 -28.56 -1.86
C ALA A 413 -14.34 -29.39 -1.56
N THR A 414 -15.42 -29.19 -2.31
CA THR A 414 -16.63 -30.01 -2.15
C THR A 414 -16.39 -31.36 -2.81
N PRO A 415 -16.45 -32.50 -2.08
CA PRO A 415 -16.43 -33.81 -2.72
C PRO A 415 -17.71 -33.97 -3.54
N MET A 416 -17.60 -34.21 -4.85
CA MET A 416 -18.75 -34.54 -5.69
C MET A 416 -19.51 -35.73 -5.09
N GLY A 417 -20.75 -35.49 -4.66
CA GLY A 417 -21.65 -36.57 -4.25
C GLY A 417 -22.59 -36.29 -3.10
N ARG A 418 -23.27 -35.14 -3.05
CA ARG A 418 -24.58 -35.03 -2.37
C ARG A 418 -25.46 -34.07 -3.17
N LYS A 419 -26.35 -34.62 -3.98
CA LYS A 419 -27.58 -33.91 -4.36
C LYS A 419 -28.21 -33.42 -3.06
N LYS A 420 -28.40 -32.11 -2.89
CA LYS A 420 -29.29 -31.58 -1.87
C LYS A 420 -30.67 -32.18 -2.16
N GLN A 421 -31.16 -32.99 -1.22
CA GLN A 421 -32.56 -33.38 -1.14
C GLN A 421 -33.41 -32.17 -0.79
#